data_AF-A0A1S4KA74-F1
#
_entry.id   AF-A0A1S4KA74-F1
#
_cell.length_a   1.000
_cell.length_b   1.000
_cell.length_c   1.000
_cell.angle_alpha   90.00
_cell.angle_beta   90.00
_cell.angle_gamma   90.00
#
_symmetry.space_group_name_H-M   'P 1'
#
loop_
_entity.id
_entity.type
_entity.pdbx_description
1 polymer ?
#
loop_
_entity_poly.entity_id
_entity_poly.type
_entity_poly.pdbx_seq_one_letter_code
_entity_poly.pdbx_strand_id
1 'polypeptide(L)'
;MSKNENREATIRQLYTELNKQGSNGEYEKALKSANKILALDQNETKALQCKLVCLIQLSKFEEVLKFLDRTQPAYDCTFERAYCQYRLNQPEAAYKTIQESGVKPLPPNLKELMAQILYRLEKFEECFDLYRDIIKNTHDDYDDERTTNMSAVAANLCVEGSKKELPKLREDTYELTYNAACALAGKQQFPEAEKKLRTSEKLCREFLEEDGATEEDIMDEVAIIKVQLAYCLQMQGKSKEASAIYTDALKHKTNDQALTAVASNNLVVINKDQNMFDSKKKMKQATSEQAEHKLTSKQKKLIAFNNCLLALFTNQADCQLLASRLGNSYQDLEFQSLLIRVSQMAKDKNQPRSPRSQQELPALETLAT
;
A
#
# COMPACT_ATOMS: atom_id res chain seq x y z
N MET A 1 -28.78 -40.98 32.24
CA MET A 1 -28.68 -40.04 31.12
C MET A 1 -28.11 -40.78 29.93
N SER A 2 -28.72 -40.64 28.75
CA SER A 2 -28.23 -41.27 27.53
C SER A 2 -26.87 -40.69 27.13
N LYS A 3 -26.06 -41.42 26.34
CA LYS A 3 -24.77 -40.91 25.83
C LYS A 3 -24.94 -39.57 25.07
N ASN A 4 -26.10 -39.35 24.45
CA ASN A 4 -26.41 -38.10 23.74
C ASN A 4 -26.70 -36.94 24.69
N GLU A 5 -27.44 -37.16 25.78
CA GLU A 5 -27.71 -36.14 26.79
C GLU A 5 -26.43 -35.62 27.46
N ASN A 6 -25.48 -36.54 27.74
CA ASN A 6 -24.18 -36.15 28.28
C ASN A 6 -23.33 -35.35 27.27
N ARG A 7 -23.38 -35.71 25.98
CA ARG A 7 -22.70 -34.96 24.90
C ARG A 7 -23.25 -33.54 24.78
N GLU A 8 -24.56 -33.38 24.75
CA GLU A 8 -25.19 -32.05 24.67
C GLU A 8 -24.87 -31.19 25.89
N ALA A 9 -24.92 -31.74 27.10
CA ALA A 9 -24.55 -31.02 28.31
C ALA A 9 -23.09 -30.54 28.27
N THR A 10 -22.18 -31.38 27.78
CA THR A 10 -20.76 -31.04 27.61
C THR A 10 -20.58 -29.90 26.60
N ILE A 11 -21.27 -29.97 25.46
CA ILE A 11 -21.22 -28.91 24.43
C ILE A 11 -21.73 -27.57 25.00
N ARG A 12 -22.85 -27.58 25.75
CA ARG A 12 -23.36 -26.36 26.39
C ARG A 12 -22.35 -25.73 27.35
N GLN A 13 -21.70 -26.54 28.18
CA GLN A 13 -20.67 -26.05 29.10
C GLN A 13 -19.48 -25.45 28.34
N LEU A 14 -19.04 -26.11 27.26
CA LEU A 14 -17.96 -25.60 26.41
C LEU A 14 -18.33 -24.28 25.73
N TYR A 15 -19.60 -24.09 25.35
CA TYR A 15 -20.07 -22.81 24.80
C TYR A 15 -20.05 -21.68 25.83
N THR A 16 -20.41 -21.95 27.09
CA THR A 16 -20.29 -20.96 28.17
C THR A 16 -18.85 -20.49 28.33
N GLU A 17 -17.90 -21.43 28.32
CA GLU A 17 -16.47 -21.11 28.42
C GLU A 17 -15.96 -20.37 27.17
N LEU A 18 -16.36 -20.83 25.98
CA LEU A 18 -16.00 -20.21 24.71
C LEU A 18 -16.46 -18.74 24.65
N ASN A 19 -17.70 -18.47 25.06
CA ASN A 19 -18.26 -17.12 25.06
C ASN A 19 -17.50 -16.22 26.05
N LYS A 20 -17.23 -16.72 27.27
CA LYS A 20 -16.46 -15.98 28.28
C LYS A 20 -15.04 -15.65 27.78
N GLN A 21 -14.35 -16.63 27.21
CA GLN A 21 -12.99 -16.45 26.68
C GLN A 21 -12.98 -15.49 25.51
N GLY A 22 -13.95 -15.60 24.60
CA GLY A 22 -14.10 -14.72 23.44
C GLY A 22 -14.33 -13.26 23.84
N SER A 23 -15.27 -13.01 24.76
CA SER A 23 -15.55 -11.65 25.25
C SER A 23 -14.38 -11.02 26.00
N ASN A 24 -13.51 -11.84 26.60
CA ASN A 24 -12.31 -11.38 27.29
C ASN A 24 -11.10 -11.19 26.34
N GLY A 25 -11.24 -11.45 25.04
CA GLY A 25 -10.14 -11.41 24.08
C GLY A 25 -9.11 -12.55 24.25
N GLU A 26 -9.44 -13.60 25.01
CA GLU A 26 -8.55 -14.75 25.25
C GLU A 26 -8.61 -15.75 24.07
N TYR A 27 -8.30 -15.28 22.86
CA TYR A 27 -8.57 -16.00 21.62
C TYR A 27 -7.87 -17.36 21.51
N GLU A 28 -6.69 -17.54 22.10
CA GLU A 28 -6.02 -18.86 22.15
C GLU A 28 -6.80 -19.89 22.99
N LYS A 29 -7.41 -19.45 24.11
CA LYS A 29 -8.23 -20.33 24.94
C LYS A 29 -9.58 -20.60 24.27
N ALA A 30 -10.20 -19.56 23.72
CA ALA A 30 -11.43 -19.66 22.95
C ALA A 30 -11.28 -20.66 21.78
N LEU A 31 -10.16 -20.59 21.04
CA LEU A 31 -9.84 -21.52 19.97
C LEU A 31 -9.77 -22.98 20.47
N LYS A 32 -9.17 -23.23 21.65
CA LYS A 32 -9.15 -24.57 22.27
C LYS A 32 -10.55 -25.05 22.62
N SER A 33 -11.40 -24.19 23.16
CA SER A 33 -12.80 -24.51 23.49
C SER A 33 -13.61 -24.82 22.22
N ALA A 34 -13.47 -24.02 21.16
CA ALA A 34 -14.12 -24.27 19.87
C ALA A 34 -13.67 -25.62 19.26
N ASN A 35 -12.37 -25.93 19.28
CA ASN A 35 -11.85 -27.21 18.80
C ASN A 35 -12.39 -28.41 19.61
N LYS A 36 -12.59 -28.27 20.93
CA LYS A 36 -13.24 -29.32 21.76
C LYS A 36 -14.70 -29.54 21.37
N ILE A 37 -15.45 -28.48 21.08
CA ILE A 37 -16.83 -28.59 20.59
C ILE A 37 -16.83 -29.32 19.24
N LEU A 38 -15.96 -28.92 18.31
CA LEU A 38 -15.87 -29.52 16.98
C LEU A 38 -15.37 -30.98 16.98
N ALA A 39 -14.63 -31.39 18.00
CA ALA A 39 -14.26 -32.79 18.20
C ALA A 39 -15.46 -33.65 18.64
N LEU A 40 -16.43 -33.06 19.34
CA LEU A 40 -17.68 -33.73 19.71
C LEU A 40 -18.69 -33.68 18.57
N ASP A 41 -18.75 -32.56 17.85
CA ASP A 41 -19.65 -32.34 16.71
C ASP A 41 -18.98 -31.51 15.61
N GLN A 42 -18.56 -32.17 14.54
CA GLN A 42 -17.85 -31.52 13.43
C GLN A 42 -18.72 -30.56 12.62
N ASN A 43 -20.05 -30.72 12.72
CA ASN A 43 -21.01 -29.91 11.96
C ASN A 43 -21.53 -28.71 12.76
N GLU A 44 -20.99 -28.45 13.95
CA GLU A 44 -21.47 -27.33 14.75
C GLU A 44 -21.04 -25.98 14.16
N THR A 45 -21.97 -25.34 13.46
CA THR A 45 -21.75 -24.11 12.67
C THR A 45 -21.24 -22.97 13.53
N LYS A 46 -21.79 -22.77 14.73
CA LYS A 46 -21.33 -21.67 15.62
C LYS A 46 -19.91 -21.89 16.10
N ALA A 47 -19.53 -23.13 16.44
CA ALA A 47 -18.16 -23.44 16.84
C ALA A 47 -17.18 -23.28 15.67
N LEU A 48 -17.60 -23.61 14.43
CA LEU A 48 -16.81 -23.33 13.23
C LEU A 48 -16.57 -21.82 13.08
N GLN A 49 -17.62 -21.00 13.19
CA GLN A 49 -17.53 -19.54 13.10
C GLN A 49 -16.61 -18.97 14.18
N CYS A 50 -16.81 -19.36 15.45
CA CYS A 50 -15.95 -18.92 16.55
C CYS A 50 -14.49 -19.32 16.33
N LYS A 51 -14.23 -20.52 15.81
CA LYS A 51 -12.87 -20.96 15.46
C LYS A 51 -12.24 -20.05 14.40
N LEU A 52 -12.97 -19.73 13.32
CA LEU A 52 -12.49 -18.83 12.27
C LEU A 52 -12.15 -17.45 12.84
N VAL A 53 -13.07 -16.86 13.63
CA VAL A 53 -12.85 -15.57 14.29
C VAL A 53 -11.61 -15.62 15.18
N CYS A 54 -11.45 -16.65 16.01
CA CYS A 54 -10.27 -16.79 16.87
C CYS A 54 -8.97 -16.86 16.06
N LEU A 55 -8.94 -17.64 14.98
CA LEU A 55 -7.76 -17.73 14.11
C LEU A 55 -7.44 -16.38 13.45
N ILE A 56 -8.45 -15.65 12.97
CA ILE A 56 -8.30 -14.31 12.39
C ILE A 56 -7.74 -13.32 13.42
N GLN A 57 -8.30 -13.29 14.62
CA GLN A 57 -7.85 -12.41 15.71
C GLN A 57 -6.42 -12.73 16.17
N LEU A 58 -6.01 -14.00 16.06
CA LEU A 58 -4.64 -14.46 16.30
C LEU A 58 -3.71 -14.26 15.09
N SER A 59 -4.18 -13.63 14.02
CA SER A 59 -3.45 -13.43 12.76
C SER A 59 -2.96 -14.73 12.10
N LYS A 60 -3.63 -15.86 12.34
CA LYS A 60 -3.33 -17.19 11.75
C LYS A 60 -4.07 -17.38 10.42
N PHE A 61 -3.83 -16.48 9.46
CA PHE A 61 -4.62 -16.41 8.22
C PHE A 61 -4.44 -17.64 7.31
N GLU A 62 -3.25 -18.21 7.22
CA GLU A 62 -3.00 -19.44 6.44
C GLU A 62 -3.72 -20.65 7.04
N GLU A 63 -3.83 -20.71 8.37
CA GLU A 63 -4.58 -21.77 9.04
C GLU A 63 -6.08 -21.67 8.75
N VAL A 64 -6.62 -20.45 8.65
CA VAL A 64 -8.01 -20.22 8.23
C VAL A 64 -8.24 -20.78 6.83
N LEU A 65 -7.39 -20.41 5.86
CA LEU A 65 -7.55 -20.87 4.48
C LEU A 65 -7.48 -22.40 4.37
N LYS A 66 -6.47 -23.02 4.99
CA LYS A 66 -6.34 -24.49 5.05
C LYS A 66 -7.56 -25.14 5.70
N PHE A 67 -8.11 -24.53 6.74
CA PHE A 67 -9.29 -25.05 7.44
C PHE A 67 -10.55 -24.97 6.56
N LEU A 68 -10.76 -23.85 5.86
CA LEU A 68 -11.89 -23.68 4.95
C LEU A 68 -11.82 -24.66 3.76
N ASP A 69 -10.64 -24.87 3.18
CA ASP A 69 -10.46 -25.79 2.05
C ASP A 69 -10.73 -27.25 2.43
N ARG A 70 -10.36 -27.63 3.66
CA ARG A 70 -10.60 -28.99 4.19
C ARG A 70 -12.05 -29.23 4.58
N THR A 71 -12.69 -28.23 5.20
CA THR A 71 -13.98 -28.44 5.89
C THR A 71 -15.16 -28.12 4.98
N GLN A 72 -14.99 -27.19 4.02
CA GLN A 72 -16.05 -26.69 3.13
C GLN A 72 -17.37 -26.46 3.88
N PRO A 73 -17.39 -25.52 4.86
CA PRO A 73 -18.58 -25.31 5.69
C PRO A 73 -19.82 -25.03 4.84
N ALA A 74 -20.98 -25.50 5.30
CA ALA A 74 -22.24 -25.32 4.59
C ALA A 74 -22.78 -23.88 4.60
N TYR A 75 -22.17 -22.99 5.39
CA TYR A 75 -22.52 -21.57 5.45
C TYR A 75 -21.50 -20.73 4.66
N ASP A 76 -21.90 -19.53 4.26
CA ASP A 76 -21.03 -18.62 3.52
C ASP A 76 -19.82 -18.18 4.37
N CYS A 77 -18.61 -18.43 3.86
CA CYS A 77 -17.35 -17.98 4.44
C CYS A 77 -16.57 -17.06 3.48
N THR A 78 -17.29 -16.38 2.56
CA THR A 78 -16.68 -15.51 1.54
C THR A 78 -15.85 -14.41 2.20
N PHE A 79 -16.37 -13.78 3.26
CA PHE A 79 -15.67 -12.72 3.97
C PHE A 79 -14.37 -13.22 4.61
N GLU A 80 -14.42 -14.30 5.39
CA GLU A 80 -13.24 -14.83 6.08
C GLU A 80 -12.16 -15.26 5.09
N ARG A 81 -12.56 -15.92 3.99
CA ARG A 81 -11.63 -16.34 2.93
C ARG A 81 -10.97 -15.14 2.25
N ALA A 82 -11.77 -14.17 1.78
CA ALA A 82 -11.27 -12.99 1.09
C ALA A 82 -10.42 -12.12 2.03
N TYR A 83 -10.83 -11.96 3.29
CA TYR A 83 -10.09 -11.20 4.29
C TYR A 83 -8.73 -11.84 4.56
N CYS A 84 -8.66 -13.16 4.75
CA CYS A 84 -7.39 -13.85 4.95
C CYS A 84 -6.48 -13.75 3.71
N GLN A 85 -7.01 -13.90 2.50
CA GLN A 85 -6.24 -13.67 1.27
C GLN A 85 -5.69 -12.24 1.18
N TYR A 86 -6.51 -11.25 1.49
CA TYR A 86 -6.11 -9.85 1.53
C TYR A 86 -4.99 -9.59 2.55
N ARG A 87 -5.14 -10.12 3.78
CA ARG A 87 -4.13 -10.03 4.85
C ARG A 87 -2.82 -10.74 4.52
N LEU A 88 -2.87 -11.76 3.66
CA LEU A 88 -1.71 -12.47 3.12
C LEU A 88 -1.14 -11.82 1.86
N ASN A 89 -1.54 -10.58 1.56
CA ASN A 89 -1.06 -9.82 0.42
C ASN A 89 -1.35 -10.51 -0.93
N GLN A 90 -2.53 -11.12 -1.05
CA GLN A 90 -3.05 -11.74 -2.28
C GLN A 90 -4.33 -11.02 -2.75
N PRO A 91 -4.26 -9.73 -3.12
CA PRO A 91 -5.46 -8.94 -3.43
C PRO A 91 -6.23 -9.48 -4.64
N GLU A 92 -5.56 -10.07 -5.65
CA GLU A 92 -6.21 -10.67 -6.81
C GLU A 92 -7.04 -11.91 -6.41
N ALA A 93 -6.49 -12.74 -5.51
CA ALA A 93 -7.20 -13.90 -5.00
C ALA A 93 -8.41 -13.47 -4.16
N ALA A 94 -8.24 -12.45 -3.31
CA ALA A 94 -9.32 -11.88 -2.50
C ALA A 94 -10.44 -11.30 -3.38
N TYR A 95 -10.08 -10.54 -4.42
CA TYR A 95 -11.02 -10.00 -5.40
C TYR A 95 -11.82 -11.12 -6.07
N LYS A 96 -11.12 -12.16 -6.57
CA LYS A 96 -11.73 -13.31 -7.23
C LYS A 96 -12.71 -14.04 -6.31
N THR A 97 -12.31 -14.30 -5.05
CA THR A 97 -13.19 -14.92 -4.04
C THR A 97 -14.51 -14.18 -3.87
N ILE A 98 -14.48 -12.84 -3.76
CA ILE A 98 -15.71 -12.06 -3.60
C ILE A 98 -16.53 -12.06 -4.89
N GLN A 99 -15.90 -11.91 -6.06
CA GLN A 99 -16.61 -11.91 -7.35
C GLN A 99 -17.32 -13.25 -7.65
N GLU A 100 -16.69 -14.36 -7.31
CA GLU A 100 -17.20 -15.72 -7.57
C GLU A 100 -18.16 -16.23 -6.50
N SER A 101 -18.29 -15.53 -5.35
CA SER A 101 -19.19 -15.93 -4.26
C SER A 101 -20.67 -15.96 -4.62
N GLY A 102 -21.09 -15.22 -5.65
CA GLY A 102 -22.50 -15.04 -6.01
C GLY A 102 -23.30 -14.18 -5.02
N VAL A 103 -22.69 -13.66 -3.95
CA VAL A 103 -23.35 -12.83 -2.93
C VAL A 103 -23.70 -11.47 -3.53
N LYS A 104 -25.00 -11.23 -3.80
CA LYS A 104 -25.51 -9.96 -4.31
C LYS A 104 -26.86 -9.60 -3.66
N PRO A 105 -27.05 -8.35 -3.17
CA PRO A 105 -26.05 -7.30 -3.04
C PRO A 105 -24.95 -7.67 -2.01
N LEU A 106 -23.77 -7.07 -2.13
CA LEU A 106 -22.70 -7.30 -1.15
C LEU A 106 -23.12 -6.76 0.24
N PRO A 107 -22.94 -7.53 1.32
CA PRO A 107 -23.14 -7.05 2.68
C PRO A 107 -22.08 -5.99 3.04
N PRO A 108 -22.33 -5.14 4.06
CA PRO A 108 -21.46 -4.00 4.38
C PRO A 108 -19.98 -4.38 4.56
N ASN A 109 -19.68 -5.43 5.32
CA ASN A 109 -18.32 -5.91 5.54
C ASN A 109 -17.59 -6.31 4.24
N LEU A 110 -18.30 -6.94 3.29
CA LEU A 110 -17.73 -7.29 1.98
C LEU A 110 -17.59 -6.07 1.06
N LYS A 111 -18.47 -5.06 1.17
CA LYS A 111 -18.28 -3.79 0.45
C LYS A 111 -17.01 -3.07 0.91
N GLU A 112 -16.82 -2.95 2.22
CA GLU A 112 -15.62 -2.34 2.81
C GLU A 112 -14.35 -3.06 2.37
N LEU A 113 -14.34 -4.39 2.51
CA LEU A 113 -13.20 -5.21 2.08
C LEU A 113 -12.96 -5.10 0.57
N MET A 114 -14.01 -5.08 -0.25
CA MET A 114 -13.91 -4.89 -1.69
C MET A 114 -13.27 -3.53 -2.03
N ALA A 115 -13.65 -2.44 -1.33
CA ALA A 115 -13.04 -1.12 -1.56
C ALA A 115 -11.53 -1.13 -1.26
N GLN A 116 -11.12 -1.77 -0.16
CA GLN A 116 -9.71 -1.94 0.20
C GLN A 116 -8.95 -2.79 -0.83
N ILE A 117 -9.56 -3.88 -1.32
CA ILE A 117 -8.99 -4.73 -2.37
C ILE A 117 -8.83 -3.94 -3.68
N LEU A 118 -9.85 -3.20 -4.10
CA LEU A 118 -9.81 -2.38 -5.31
C LEU A 118 -8.70 -1.31 -5.23
N TYR A 119 -8.50 -0.70 -4.06
CA TYR A 119 -7.40 0.24 -3.83
C TYR A 119 -6.03 -0.44 -4.01
N ARG A 120 -5.82 -1.63 -3.40
CA ARG A 120 -4.56 -2.38 -3.54
C ARG A 120 -4.30 -2.91 -4.96
N LEU A 121 -5.36 -3.12 -5.74
CA LEU A 121 -5.27 -3.47 -7.16
C LEU A 121 -5.14 -2.24 -8.08
N GLU A 122 -5.03 -1.03 -7.51
CA GLU A 122 -4.96 0.24 -8.25
C GLU A 122 -6.17 0.44 -9.20
N LYS A 123 -7.32 -0.16 -8.89
CA LYS A 123 -8.59 0.02 -9.59
C LYS A 123 -9.34 1.23 -9.05
N PHE A 124 -8.70 2.40 -9.11
CA PHE A 124 -9.12 3.57 -8.37
C PHE A 124 -10.49 4.12 -8.78
N GLU A 125 -10.91 3.99 -10.06
CA GLU A 125 -12.23 4.47 -10.48
C GLU A 125 -13.37 3.67 -9.84
N GLU A 126 -13.26 2.33 -9.85
CA GLU A 126 -14.20 1.42 -9.19
C GLU A 126 -14.16 1.61 -7.66
N CYS A 127 -12.97 1.75 -7.09
CA CYS A 127 -12.77 1.99 -5.67
C CYS A 127 -13.47 3.29 -5.21
N PHE A 128 -13.31 4.37 -5.99
CA PHE A 128 -13.92 5.67 -5.69
C PHE A 128 -15.45 5.59 -5.69
N ASP A 129 -16.04 4.94 -6.70
CA ASP A 129 -17.49 4.79 -6.78
C ASP A 129 -18.04 3.96 -5.61
N LEU A 130 -17.30 2.93 -5.19
CA LEU A 130 -17.69 2.10 -4.06
C LEU A 130 -17.59 2.85 -2.72
N TYR A 131 -16.51 3.59 -2.46
CA TYR A 131 -16.44 4.44 -1.25
C TYR A 131 -17.53 5.50 -1.23
N ARG A 132 -17.83 6.14 -2.37
CA ARG A 132 -18.94 7.09 -2.49
C ARG A 132 -20.28 6.43 -2.13
N ASP A 133 -20.52 5.20 -2.58
CA ASP A 133 -21.73 4.43 -2.21
C ASP A 133 -21.75 4.11 -0.71
N ILE A 134 -20.63 3.66 -0.13
CA ILE A 134 -20.55 3.31 1.30
C ILE A 134 -20.83 4.52 2.18
N ILE A 135 -20.14 5.64 1.94
CA ILE A 135 -20.26 6.89 2.73
C ILE A 135 -21.68 7.44 2.63
N LYS A 136 -22.29 7.43 1.44
CA LYS A 136 -23.66 7.93 1.27
C LYS A 136 -24.70 7.12 2.07
N ASN A 137 -24.44 5.83 2.30
CA ASN A 137 -25.41 4.90 2.86
C ASN A 137 -25.07 4.44 4.29
N THR A 138 -23.96 4.88 4.87
CA THR A 138 -23.49 4.45 6.20
C THR A 138 -23.15 5.67 7.03
N HIS A 139 -23.68 5.74 8.25
CA HIS A 139 -23.42 6.83 9.19
C HIS A 139 -23.09 6.19 10.55
N ASP A 140 -21.81 6.07 10.83
CA ASP A 140 -21.25 5.49 12.04
C ASP A 140 -19.93 6.21 12.39
N ASP A 141 -19.24 5.74 13.43
CA ASP A 141 -18.01 6.38 13.94
C ASP A 141 -16.82 6.27 12.97
N TYR A 142 -16.98 5.63 11.80
CA TYR A 142 -15.91 5.42 10.81
C TYR A 142 -16.02 6.32 9.56
N ASP A 143 -16.92 7.32 9.56
CA ASP A 143 -17.11 8.22 8.41
C ASP A 143 -15.84 9.01 8.08
N ASP A 144 -15.06 9.35 9.12
CA ASP A 144 -13.83 10.11 8.97
C ASP A 144 -12.79 9.32 8.18
N GLU A 145 -12.53 8.08 8.60
CA GLU A 145 -11.56 7.17 7.98
C GLU A 145 -11.97 6.81 6.55
N ARG A 146 -13.26 6.58 6.30
CA ARG A 146 -13.75 6.32 4.93
C ARG A 146 -13.54 7.52 4.03
N THR A 147 -13.78 8.73 4.52
CA THR A 147 -13.54 9.94 3.74
C THR A 147 -12.05 10.15 3.46
N THR A 148 -11.19 9.88 4.44
CA THR A 148 -9.73 9.87 4.24
C THR A 148 -9.32 8.86 3.18
N ASN A 149 -9.82 7.62 3.25
CA ASN A 149 -9.55 6.59 2.24
C ASN A 149 -10.05 7.00 0.84
N MET A 150 -11.26 7.56 0.73
CA MET A 150 -11.80 8.05 -0.54
C MET A 150 -10.97 9.22 -1.11
N SER A 151 -10.46 10.12 -0.26
CA SER A 151 -9.59 11.21 -0.71
C SER A 151 -8.22 10.72 -1.20
N ALA A 152 -7.65 9.66 -0.61
CA ALA A 152 -6.44 9.02 -1.11
C ALA A 152 -6.68 8.39 -2.50
N VAL A 153 -7.84 7.77 -2.71
CA VAL A 153 -8.25 7.27 -4.04
C VAL A 153 -8.37 8.43 -5.04
N ALA A 154 -8.97 9.55 -4.64
CA ALA A 154 -9.11 10.74 -5.47
C ALA A 154 -7.74 11.35 -5.85
N ALA A 155 -6.77 11.34 -4.92
CA ALA A 155 -5.40 11.76 -5.20
C ALA A 155 -4.73 10.87 -6.26
N ASN A 156 -4.86 9.54 -6.13
CA ASN A 156 -4.33 8.58 -7.11
C ASN A 156 -4.98 8.73 -8.49
N LEU A 157 -6.29 8.97 -8.58
CA LEU A 157 -6.97 9.28 -9.85
C LEU A 157 -6.38 10.52 -10.54
N CYS A 158 -5.98 11.55 -9.77
CA CYS A 158 -5.29 12.71 -10.31
C CYS A 158 -3.89 12.35 -10.83
N VAL A 159 -3.15 11.51 -10.10
CA VAL A 159 -1.81 11.03 -10.49
C VAL A 159 -1.84 10.18 -11.77
N GLU A 160 -2.92 9.43 -12.00
CA GLU A 160 -3.16 8.66 -13.23
C GLU A 160 -3.70 9.51 -14.39
N GLY A 161 -4.10 10.76 -14.13
CA GLY A 161 -4.71 11.63 -15.13
C GLY A 161 -6.12 11.17 -15.54
N SER A 162 -6.86 10.53 -14.63
CA SER A 162 -8.26 10.16 -14.87
C SER A 162 -9.09 11.40 -15.20
N LYS A 163 -10.06 11.22 -16.11
CA LYS A 163 -11.02 12.26 -16.51
C LYS A 163 -12.26 12.30 -15.61
N LYS A 164 -12.32 11.45 -14.58
CA LYS A 164 -13.44 11.37 -13.66
C LYS A 164 -13.60 12.69 -12.91
N GLU A 165 -14.82 13.23 -12.92
CA GLU A 165 -15.13 14.41 -12.12
C GLU A 165 -15.15 14.05 -10.64
N LEU A 166 -14.27 14.70 -9.88
CA LEU A 166 -14.13 14.49 -8.44
C LEU A 166 -14.92 15.58 -7.69
N PRO A 167 -15.73 15.21 -6.69
CA PRO A 167 -16.39 16.18 -5.83
C PRO A 167 -15.35 16.94 -5.00
N LYS A 168 -15.73 18.12 -4.52
CA LYS A 168 -14.93 18.83 -3.52
C LYS A 168 -15.01 18.04 -2.21
N LEU A 169 -13.88 17.49 -1.79
CA LEU A 169 -13.75 16.78 -0.52
C LEU A 169 -13.42 17.77 0.60
N ARG A 170 -13.72 17.35 1.83
CA ARG A 170 -13.30 18.06 3.05
C ARG A 170 -11.79 18.00 3.21
N GLU A 171 -11.25 18.97 3.94
CA GLU A 171 -9.81 19.17 4.15
C GLU A 171 -9.55 19.68 5.59
N ASP A 172 -10.28 19.14 6.54
CA ASP A 172 -10.33 19.54 7.94
C ASP A 172 -9.36 18.75 8.84
N THR A 173 -8.86 17.60 8.39
CA THR A 173 -7.77 16.86 9.06
C THR A 173 -6.44 16.99 8.30
N TYR A 174 -5.33 16.62 8.95
CA TYR A 174 -4.02 16.68 8.32
C TYR A 174 -3.87 15.65 7.18
N GLU A 175 -4.50 14.47 7.29
CA GLU A 175 -4.53 13.42 6.27
C GLU A 175 -5.33 13.84 5.04
N LEU A 176 -6.48 14.48 5.25
CA LEU A 176 -7.27 15.02 4.14
C LEU A 176 -6.55 16.16 3.44
N THR A 177 -5.91 17.05 4.21
CA THR A 177 -5.08 18.13 3.65
C THR A 177 -3.89 17.56 2.87
N TYR A 178 -3.27 16.49 3.38
CA TYR A 178 -2.20 15.75 2.70
C TYR A 178 -2.68 15.15 1.38
N ASN A 179 -3.81 14.44 1.37
CA ASN A 179 -4.39 13.84 0.16
C ASN A 179 -4.79 14.90 -0.87
N ALA A 180 -5.35 16.04 -0.43
CA ALA A 180 -5.64 17.18 -1.29
C ALA A 180 -4.36 17.75 -1.93
N ALA A 181 -3.26 17.81 -1.18
CA ALA A 181 -1.97 18.22 -1.72
C ALA A 181 -1.40 17.20 -2.73
N CYS A 182 -1.56 15.91 -2.47
CA CYS A 182 -1.17 14.85 -3.40
C CYS A 182 -1.99 14.91 -4.70
N ALA A 183 -3.29 15.22 -4.62
CA ALA A 183 -4.13 15.46 -5.80
C ALA A 183 -3.64 16.66 -6.63
N LEU A 184 -3.25 17.77 -5.99
CA LEU A 184 -2.63 18.92 -6.66
C LEU A 184 -1.29 18.55 -7.31
N ALA A 185 -0.45 17.79 -6.61
CA ALA A 185 0.82 17.31 -7.15
C ALA A 185 0.61 16.39 -8.37
N GLY A 186 -0.39 15.50 -8.34
CA GLY A 186 -0.79 14.68 -9.49
C GLY A 186 -1.23 15.51 -10.70
N LYS A 187 -1.87 16.66 -10.45
CA LYS A 187 -2.21 17.68 -11.47
C LYS A 187 -1.04 18.60 -11.84
N GLN A 188 0.16 18.36 -11.31
CA GLN A 188 1.37 19.17 -11.52
C GLN A 188 1.26 20.62 -11.01
N GLN A 189 0.34 20.87 -10.06
CA GLN A 189 0.17 22.16 -9.39
C GLN A 189 1.08 22.23 -8.15
N PHE A 190 2.39 22.16 -8.38
CA PHE A 190 3.38 22.00 -7.31
C PHE A 190 3.44 23.17 -6.31
N PRO A 191 3.31 24.45 -6.70
CA PRO A 191 3.30 25.56 -5.75
C PRO A 191 2.11 25.50 -4.77
N GLU A 192 0.94 25.12 -5.24
CA GLU A 192 -0.27 24.95 -4.41
C GLU A 192 -0.16 23.70 -3.53
N ALA A 193 0.36 22.60 -4.08
CA ALA A 193 0.64 21.38 -3.32
C ALA A 193 1.64 21.65 -2.18
N GLU A 194 2.72 22.41 -2.44
CA GLU A 194 3.70 22.81 -1.43
C GLU A 194 3.02 23.54 -0.27
N LYS A 195 2.16 24.54 -0.56
CA LYS A 195 1.44 25.29 0.49
C LYS A 195 0.60 24.35 1.35
N LYS A 196 -0.15 23.44 0.73
CA LYS A 196 -0.99 22.49 1.46
C LYS A 196 -0.17 21.49 2.28
N LEU A 197 0.96 21.00 1.76
CA LEU A 197 1.83 20.07 2.51
C LEU A 197 2.41 20.72 3.75
N ARG A 198 2.80 22.01 3.69
CA ARG A 198 3.23 22.76 4.88
C ARG A 198 2.11 22.94 5.89
N THR A 199 0.86 23.16 5.42
CA THR A 199 -0.31 23.19 6.31
C THR A 199 -0.58 21.83 6.95
N SER A 200 -0.54 20.74 6.16
CA SER A 200 -0.72 19.37 6.65
C SER A 200 0.35 18.98 7.67
N GLU A 201 1.63 19.30 7.42
CA GLU A 201 2.72 19.07 8.37
C GLU A 201 2.48 19.79 9.70
N LYS A 202 2.05 21.05 9.65
CA LYS A 202 1.72 21.83 10.84
C LYS A 202 0.57 21.19 11.63
N LEU A 203 -0.54 20.85 10.95
CA LEU A 203 -1.71 20.23 11.58
C LEU A 203 -1.38 18.87 12.19
N CYS A 204 -0.59 18.06 11.50
CA CYS A 204 -0.14 16.75 11.99
C CYS A 204 0.67 16.89 13.28
N ARG A 205 1.62 17.81 13.31
CA ARG A 205 2.42 18.09 14.51
C ARG A 205 1.56 18.59 15.67
N GLU A 206 0.71 19.60 15.44
CA GLU A 206 -0.17 20.15 16.48
C GLU A 206 -1.09 19.07 17.07
N PHE A 207 -1.70 18.23 16.21
CA PHE A 207 -2.57 17.14 16.62
C PHE A 207 -1.84 16.09 17.49
N LEU A 208 -0.66 15.66 17.08
CA LEU A 208 0.11 14.65 17.82
C LEU A 208 0.71 15.18 19.13
N GLU A 209 1.12 16.45 19.16
CA GLU A 209 1.57 17.12 20.38
C GLU A 209 0.42 17.23 21.40
N GLU A 210 -0.80 17.54 20.95
CA GLU A 210 -2.00 17.56 21.80
C GLU A 210 -2.37 16.18 22.35
N ASP A 211 -2.14 15.10 21.59
CA ASP A 211 -2.35 13.72 22.02
C ASP A 211 -1.18 13.16 22.89
N GLY A 212 -0.17 13.98 23.16
CA GLY A 212 0.97 13.62 24.01
C GLY A 212 1.95 12.64 23.36
N ALA A 213 1.98 12.59 22.02
CA ALA A 213 2.93 11.78 21.27
C ALA A 213 4.38 12.23 21.52
N THR A 214 5.34 11.31 21.38
CA THR A 214 6.75 11.66 21.51
C THR A 214 7.26 12.37 20.25
N GLU A 215 8.36 13.12 20.35
CA GLU A 215 8.98 13.70 19.15
C GLU A 215 9.39 12.63 18.13
N GLU A 216 9.73 11.42 18.56
CA GLU A 216 10.02 10.31 17.63
C GLU A 216 8.77 9.90 16.85
N ASP A 217 7.63 9.74 17.53
CA ASP A 217 6.35 9.42 16.89
C ASP A 217 5.89 10.54 15.92
N ILE A 218 6.03 11.80 16.33
CA ILE A 218 5.73 12.97 15.49
C ILE A 218 6.61 12.97 14.24
N MET A 219 7.90 12.67 14.39
CA MET A 219 8.83 12.64 13.27
C MET A 219 8.51 11.52 12.29
N ASP A 220 8.13 10.34 12.78
CA ASP A 220 7.74 9.21 11.96
C ASP A 220 6.44 9.51 11.17
N GLU A 221 5.44 10.10 11.80
CA GLU A 221 4.16 10.44 11.15
C GLU A 221 4.33 11.56 10.11
N VAL A 222 5.09 12.61 10.44
CA VAL A 222 5.34 13.74 9.53
C VAL A 222 6.26 13.36 8.36
N ALA A 223 7.01 12.26 8.45
CA ALA A 223 7.98 11.87 7.43
C ALA A 223 7.35 11.71 6.03
N ILE A 224 6.15 11.13 5.95
CA ILE A 224 5.44 10.94 4.68
C ILE A 224 5.05 12.28 4.03
N ILE A 225 4.64 13.25 4.85
CA ILE A 225 4.30 14.61 4.42
C ILE A 225 5.55 15.33 3.91
N LYS A 226 6.65 15.22 4.64
CA LYS A 226 7.95 15.83 4.27
C LYS A 226 8.53 15.26 2.97
N VAL A 227 8.48 13.96 2.75
CA VAL A 227 8.98 13.37 1.49
C VAL A 227 8.13 13.82 0.29
N GLN A 228 6.82 13.93 0.47
CA GLN A 228 5.93 14.49 -0.56
C GLN A 228 6.17 15.98 -0.81
N LEU A 229 6.47 16.75 0.24
CA LEU A 229 6.88 18.16 0.14
C LEU A 229 8.19 18.28 -0.64
N ALA A 230 9.18 17.47 -0.31
CA ALA A 230 10.45 17.42 -1.03
C ALA A 230 10.26 17.09 -2.51
N TYR A 231 9.32 16.22 -2.85
CA TYR A 231 8.96 15.95 -4.25
C TYR A 231 8.44 17.21 -4.94
N CYS A 232 7.48 17.92 -4.34
CA CYS A 232 6.96 19.17 -4.90
C CYS A 232 8.05 20.25 -5.03
N LEU A 233 8.99 20.32 -4.09
CA LEU A 233 10.13 21.23 -4.14
C LEU A 233 11.10 20.87 -5.28
N GLN A 234 11.39 19.57 -5.46
CA GLN A 234 12.22 19.08 -6.55
C GLN A 234 11.60 19.41 -7.91
N MET A 235 10.30 19.19 -8.08
CA MET A 235 9.58 19.52 -9.33
C MET A 235 9.55 21.02 -9.64
N GLN A 236 9.73 21.87 -8.63
CA GLN A 236 9.90 23.33 -8.80
C GLN A 236 11.37 23.75 -9.02
N GLY A 237 12.31 22.81 -9.13
CA GLY A 237 13.74 23.09 -9.29
C GLY A 237 14.47 23.43 -7.99
N LYS A 238 13.80 23.39 -6.82
CA LYS A 238 14.39 23.67 -5.49
C LYS A 238 15.15 22.44 -4.96
N SER A 239 16.06 21.90 -5.77
CA SER A 239 16.73 20.61 -5.54
C SER A 239 17.54 20.54 -4.23
N LYS A 240 18.14 21.66 -3.79
CA LYS A 240 18.91 21.70 -2.54
C LYS A 240 18.02 21.51 -1.31
N GLU A 241 16.85 22.14 -1.28
CA GLU A 241 15.88 22.02 -0.19
C GLU A 241 15.28 20.61 -0.17
N ALA A 242 14.87 20.11 -1.34
CA ALA A 242 14.37 18.73 -1.49
C ALA A 242 15.40 17.69 -1.02
N SER A 243 16.67 17.81 -1.45
CA SER A 243 17.74 16.90 -1.06
C SER A 243 18.00 16.90 0.44
N ALA A 244 17.89 18.05 1.12
CA ALA A 244 18.05 18.13 2.56
C ALA A 244 16.94 17.34 3.28
N ILE A 245 15.69 17.52 2.85
CA ILE A 245 14.53 16.83 3.44
C ILE A 245 14.60 15.32 3.20
N TYR A 246 14.91 14.86 1.99
CA TYR A 246 15.07 13.42 1.74
C TYR A 246 16.20 12.81 2.56
N THR A 247 17.31 13.53 2.72
CA THR A 247 18.43 13.04 3.53
C THR A 247 18.06 12.95 5.00
N ASP A 248 17.28 13.92 5.50
CA ASP A 248 16.74 13.91 6.86
C ASP A 248 15.82 12.70 7.08
N ALA A 249 14.84 12.49 6.19
CA ALA A 249 13.93 11.35 6.24
C ALA A 249 14.65 9.98 6.24
N LEU A 250 15.80 9.87 5.57
CA LEU A 250 16.62 8.64 5.54
C LEU A 250 17.58 8.48 6.72
N LYS A 251 17.83 9.53 7.52
CA LYS A 251 18.62 9.43 8.75
C LYS A 251 17.80 8.82 9.88
N HIS A 252 16.52 9.17 9.94
CA HIS A 252 15.57 8.55 10.85
C HIS A 252 15.27 7.14 10.36
N LYS A 253 15.41 6.15 11.26
CA LYS A 253 15.10 4.77 10.93
C LYS A 253 13.58 4.60 10.93
N THR A 254 12.94 5.11 9.88
CA THR A 254 11.52 4.81 9.65
C THR A 254 11.36 3.31 9.42
N ASN A 255 10.29 2.74 9.99
CA ASN A 255 9.87 1.37 9.69
C ASN A 255 9.24 1.26 8.28
N ASP A 256 9.02 2.38 7.58
CA ASP A 256 8.42 2.36 6.25
C ASP A 256 9.46 2.21 5.12
N GLN A 257 9.54 0.97 4.62
CA GLN A 257 10.39 0.61 3.49
C GLN A 257 9.95 1.28 2.18
N ALA A 258 8.66 1.57 1.99
CA ALA A 258 8.19 2.27 0.79
C ALA A 258 8.68 3.71 0.78
N LEU A 259 8.51 4.42 1.90
CA LEU A 259 9.01 5.78 2.08
C LEU A 259 10.53 5.87 1.87
N THR A 260 11.27 4.93 2.46
CA THR A 260 12.73 4.78 2.26
C THR A 260 13.07 4.62 0.79
N ALA A 261 12.32 3.78 0.07
CA ALA A 261 12.56 3.51 -1.34
C ALA A 261 12.31 4.76 -2.21
N VAL A 262 11.21 5.47 -1.97
CA VAL A 262 10.86 6.71 -2.69
C VAL A 262 11.89 7.82 -2.45
N ALA A 263 12.22 8.11 -1.18
CA ALA A 263 13.20 9.14 -0.84
C ALA A 263 14.59 8.81 -1.41
N SER A 264 14.99 7.53 -1.36
CA SER A 264 16.26 7.07 -1.94
C SER A 264 16.29 7.23 -3.46
N ASN A 265 15.21 6.86 -4.15
CA ASN A 265 15.08 7.04 -5.59
C ASN A 265 15.19 8.52 -5.98
N ASN A 266 14.46 9.41 -5.30
CA ASN A 266 14.45 10.83 -5.65
C ASN A 266 15.82 11.49 -5.43
N LEU A 267 16.55 11.08 -4.38
CA LEU A 267 17.94 11.51 -4.21
C LEU A 267 18.87 11.01 -5.32
N VAL A 268 18.67 9.80 -5.84
CA VAL A 268 19.43 9.32 -7.01
C VAL A 268 19.14 10.20 -8.23
N VAL A 269 17.88 10.59 -8.43
CA VAL A 269 17.49 11.51 -9.51
C VAL A 269 18.16 12.88 -9.36
N ILE A 270 18.17 13.46 -8.15
CA ILE A 270 18.85 14.73 -7.88
C ILE A 270 20.36 14.64 -8.13
N ASN A 271 20.98 13.56 -7.66
CA ASN A 271 22.43 13.36 -7.76
C ASN A 271 22.89 13.20 -9.21
N LYS A 272 22.07 12.64 -10.11
CA LYS A 272 22.42 12.36 -11.51
C LYS A 272 23.74 11.58 -11.63
N ASP A 273 24.75 12.19 -12.26
CA ASP A 273 26.10 11.64 -12.44
C ASP A 273 27.07 12.00 -11.29
N GLN A 274 26.63 12.81 -10.34
CA GLN A 274 27.38 13.18 -9.14
C GLN A 274 27.22 12.10 -8.06
N ASN A 275 28.21 12.00 -7.17
CA ASN A 275 28.15 11.12 -5.99
C ASN A 275 27.75 9.67 -6.29
N MET A 276 28.25 9.09 -7.39
CA MET A 276 27.85 7.78 -7.91
C MET A 276 27.86 6.65 -6.87
N PHE A 277 28.79 6.66 -5.91
CA PHE A 277 28.85 5.66 -4.85
C PHE A 277 27.64 5.72 -3.91
N ASP A 278 27.27 6.93 -3.49
CA ASP A 278 26.09 7.17 -2.66
C ASP A 278 24.80 6.83 -3.43
N SER A 279 24.71 7.22 -4.71
CA SER A 279 23.57 6.88 -5.56
C SER A 279 23.40 5.36 -5.73
N LYS A 280 24.50 4.60 -5.85
CA LYS A 280 24.43 3.12 -5.86
C LYS A 280 23.92 2.53 -4.55
N LYS A 281 24.31 3.10 -3.40
CA LYS A 281 23.81 2.67 -2.09
C LYS A 281 22.31 2.95 -1.95
N LYS A 282 21.87 4.15 -2.34
CA LYS A 282 20.46 4.55 -2.30
C LYS A 282 19.61 3.74 -3.26
N MET A 283 20.10 3.45 -4.47
CA MET A 283 19.35 2.64 -5.42
C MET A 283 19.09 1.22 -4.90
N LYS A 284 20.04 0.63 -4.14
CA LYS A 284 19.78 -0.65 -3.46
C LYS A 284 18.64 -0.58 -2.43
N GLN A 285 18.49 0.56 -1.75
CA GLN A 285 17.37 0.79 -0.83
C GLN A 285 16.07 0.96 -1.61
N ALA A 286 16.11 1.68 -2.74
CA ALA A 286 14.97 1.88 -3.62
C ALA A 286 14.43 0.59 -4.25
N THR A 287 15.32 -0.35 -4.59
CA THR A 287 14.95 -1.64 -5.18
C THR A 287 14.82 -2.77 -4.16
N SER A 288 14.60 -2.45 -2.89
CA SER A 288 14.43 -3.47 -1.83
C SER A 288 13.13 -4.24 -2.02
N GLU A 289 13.19 -5.57 -1.98
CA GLU A 289 12.00 -6.46 -2.01
C GLU A 289 11.04 -6.16 -0.84
N GLN A 290 11.56 -5.66 0.29
CA GLN A 290 10.73 -5.31 1.45
C GLN A 290 9.78 -4.14 1.19
N ALA A 291 10.07 -3.28 0.20
CA ALA A 291 9.22 -2.18 -0.21
C ALA A 291 8.19 -2.60 -1.27
N GLU A 292 8.41 -3.71 -1.96
CA GLU A 292 7.71 -4.06 -3.20
C GLU A 292 6.19 -4.12 -3.03
N HIS A 293 5.67 -4.68 -1.94
CA HIS A 293 4.22 -4.83 -1.77
C HIS A 293 3.50 -3.55 -1.35
N LYS A 294 4.25 -2.52 -0.95
CA LYS A 294 3.73 -1.22 -0.51
C LYS A 294 3.82 -0.15 -1.58
N LEU A 295 4.74 -0.28 -2.54
CA LEU A 295 4.87 0.65 -3.66
C LEU A 295 3.74 0.46 -4.67
N THR A 296 3.24 1.57 -5.23
CA THR A 296 2.32 1.53 -6.37
C THR A 296 3.05 1.07 -7.64
N SER A 297 2.29 0.59 -8.63
CA SER A 297 2.82 0.13 -9.92
C SER A 297 3.56 1.26 -10.64
N LYS A 298 3.07 2.50 -10.51
CA LYS A 298 3.75 3.69 -10.99
C LYS A 298 5.10 3.89 -10.28
N GLN A 299 5.14 3.87 -8.95
CA GLN A 299 6.38 4.04 -8.18
C GLN A 299 7.42 2.96 -8.54
N LYS A 300 7.02 1.68 -8.61
CA LYS A 300 7.90 0.57 -9.02
C LYS A 300 8.49 0.80 -10.41
N LYS A 301 7.64 1.19 -11.36
CA LYS A 301 8.04 1.47 -12.74
C LYS A 301 9.09 2.58 -12.81
N LEU A 302 8.89 3.67 -12.08
CA LEU A 302 9.82 4.80 -12.04
C LEU A 302 11.16 4.42 -11.38
N ILE A 303 11.11 3.68 -10.26
CA ILE A 303 12.31 3.18 -9.58
C ILE A 303 13.12 2.25 -10.51
N ALA A 304 12.45 1.31 -11.18
CA ALA A 304 13.10 0.40 -12.12
C ALA A 304 13.74 1.16 -13.29
N PHE A 305 13.05 2.18 -13.83
CA PHE A 305 13.57 3.02 -14.89
C PHE A 305 14.82 3.80 -14.44
N ASN A 306 14.77 4.45 -13.28
CA ASN A 306 15.90 5.20 -12.73
C ASN A 306 17.09 4.30 -12.39
N ASN A 307 16.85 3.06 -11.96
CA ASN A 307 17.92 2.08 -11.77
C ASN A 307 18.65 1.79 -13.10
N CYS A 308 17.91 1.65 -14.20
CA CYS A 308 18.50 1.47 -15.53
C CYS A 308 19.32 2.69 -15.97
N LEU A 309 18.82 3.90 -15.72
CA LEU A 309 19.55 5.14 -16.01
C LEU A 309 20.82 5.26 -15.17
N LEU A 310 20.77 4.97 -13.87
CA LEU A 310 21.95 4.94 -13.01
C LEU A 310 22.98 3.92 -13.52
N ALA A 311 22.54 2.72 -13.90
CA ALA A 311 23.41 1.69 -14.48
C ALA A 311 24.08 2.18 -15.77
N LEU A 312 23.35 2.86 -16.66
CA LEU A 312 23.87 3.47 -17.89
C LEU A 312 24.88 4.60 -17.60
N PHE A 313 24.61 5.47 -16.63
CA PHE A 313 25.49 6.59 -16.29
C PHE A 313 26.76 6.13 -15.59
N THR A 314 26.66 5.09 -14.77
CA THR A 314 27.80 4.54 -14.01
C THR A 314 28.49 3.37 -14.71
N ASN A 315 28.14 3.11 -15.99
CA ASN A 315 28.70 2.08 -16.86
C ASN A 315 28.70 0.67 -16.22
N GLN A 316 27.58 0.27 -15.61
CA GLN A 316 27.45 -1.05 -14.99
C GLN A 316 27.23 -2.13 -16.05
N ALA A 317 27.89 -3.28 -15.87
CA ALA A 317 27.86 -4.39 -16.82
C ALA A 317 26.46 -5.01 -17.01
N ASP A 318 25.58 -4.89 -16.01
CA ASP A 318 24.22 -5.40 -16.02
C ASP A 318 23.19 -4.43 -16.61
N CYS A 319 23.59 -3.23 -17.07
CA CYS A 319 22.70 -2.21 -17.64
C CYS A 319 21.80 -2.78 -18.76
N GLN A 320 22.35 -3.60 -19.66
CA GLN A 320 21.60 -4.25 -20.74
C GLN A 320 20.51 -5.19 -20.20
N LEU A 321 20.83 -5.95 -19.17
CA LEU A 321 19.92 -6.91 -18.55
C LEU A 321 18.79 -6.16 -17.81
N LEU A 322 19.13 -5.12 -17.05
CA LEU A 322 18.17 -4.27 -16.36
C LEU A 322 17.21 -3.61 -17.35
N ALA A 323 17.73 -3.02 -18.42
CA ALA A 323 16.91 -2.41 -19.45
C ALA A 323 16.02 -3.43 -20.16
N SER A 324 16.55 -4.62 -20.51
CA SER A 324 15.72 -5.67 -21.12
C SER A 324 14.58 -6.12 -20.21
N ARG A 325 14.83 -6.26 -18.89
CA ARG A 325 13.77 -6.56 -17.91
C ARG A 325 12.74 -5.45 -17.84
N LEU A 326 13.18 -4.19 -17.83
CA LEU A 326 12.28 -3.03 -17.83
C LEU A 326 11.27 -3.06 -18.98
N GLY A 327 11.74 -3.28 -20.21
CA GLY A 327 10.87 -3.34 -21.39
C GLY A 327 9.92 -4.55 -21.40
N ASN A 328 10.34 -5.68 -20.84
CA ASN A 328 9.50 -6.86 -20.71
C ASN A 328 8.43 -6.70 -19.62
N SER A 329 8.75 -6.01 -18.52
CA SER A 329 7.84 -5.79 -17.39
C SER A 329 6.88 -4.63 -17.61
N TYR A 330 7.29 -3.60 -18.37
CA TYR A 330 6.53 -2.38 -18.60
C TYR A 330 6.51 -2.05 -20.08
N GLN A 331 5.43 -2.46 -20.76
CA GLN A 331 5.27 -2.29 -22.20
C GLN A 331 5.34 -0.82 -22.64
N ASP A 332 4.85 0.10 -21.80
CA ASP A 332 4.92 1.55 -22.05
C ASP A 332 6.34 2.14 -21.95
N LEU A 333 7.31 1.38 -21.42
CA LEU A 333 8.73 1.73 -21.37
C LEU A 333 9.60 0.93 -22.36
N GLU A 334 9.01 0.18 -23.29
CA GLU A 334 9.77 -0.60 -24.29
C GLU A 334 10.72 0.28 -25.10
N PHE A 335 10.25 1.45 -25.55
CA PHE A 335 11.05 2.39 -26.32
C PHE A 335 12.22 2.95 -25.49
N GLN A 336 11.97 3.36 -24.25
CA GLN A 336 12.97 3.89 -23.33
C GLN A 336 14.00 2.82 -22.98
N SER A 337 13.56 1.58 -22.76
CA SER A 337 14.43 0.41 -22.58
C SER A 337 15.35 0.22 -23.78
N LEU A 338 14.82 0.25 -25.01
CA LEU A 338 15.61 0.13 -26.23
C LEU A 338 16.64 1.25 -26.35
N LEU A 339 16.25 2.50 -26.05
CA LEU A 339 17.17 3.64 -26.06
C LEU A 339 18.33 3.48 -25.08
N ILE A 340 18.06 3.00 -23.85
CA ILE A 340 19.11 2.71 -22.87
C ILE A 340 20.08 1.66 -23.40
N ARG A 341 19.56 0.57 -23.97
CA ARG A 341 20.36 -0.52 -24.53
C ARG A 341 21.24 -0.06 -25.70
N VAL A 342 20.69 0.71 -26.63
CA VAL A 342 21.44 1.29 -27.75
C VAL A 342 22.51 2.26 -27.25
N SER A 343 22.18 3.09 -26.26
CA SER A 343 23.10 4.06 -25.67
C SER A 343 24.30 3.39 -25.00
N GLN A 344 24.09 2.28 -24.29
CA GLN A 344 25.18 1.50 -23.70
C GLN A 344 26.08 0.87 -24.77
N MET A 345 25.50 0.27 -25.82
CA MET A 345 26.29 -0.31 -26.93
C MET A 345 27.12 0.76 -27.68
N ALA A 346 26.61 1.97 -27.79
CA ALA A 346 27.35 3.08 -28.40
C ALA A 346 28.54 3.52 -27.53
N LYS A 347 28.40 3.51 -26.19
CA LYS A 347 29.50 3.76 -25.26
C LYS A 347 30.60 2.69 -25.35
N ASP A 348 30.22 1.42 -25.45
CA ASP A 348 31.17 0.31 -25.48
C ASP A 348 32.04 0.27 -26.76
N LYS A 349 31.59 0.91 -27.86
CA LYS A 349 32.25 0.88 -29.19
C LYS A 349 33.22 2.02 -29.49
N ASN A 350 33.57 2.91 -28.54
CA ASN A 350 34.53 4.01 -28.73
C ASN A 350 34.25 4.92 -29.97
N GLN A 351 32.99 5.14 -30.35
CA GLN A 351 32.70 6.12 -31.42
C GLN A 351 32.79 7.57 -30.90
N PRO A 352 33.35 8.51 -31.69
CA PRO A 352 33.38 9.93 -31.31
C PRO A 352 31.94 10.44 -31.15
N ARG A 353 31.69 11.09 -30.00
CA ARG A 353 30.36 11.55 -29.56
C ARG A 353 29.71 12.45 -30.61
N SER A 354 28.50 12.09 -31.06
CA SER A 354 27.59 13.02 -31.72
C SER A 354 26.92 13.90 -30.66
N PRO A 355 26.89 15.24 -30.80
CA PRO A 355 26.18 16.13 -29.86
C PRO A 355 24.67 15.83 -29.75
N ARG A 356 24.09 15.09 -30.71
CA ARG A 356 22.65 14.77 -30.75
C ARG A 356 22.27 13.53 -29.94
N SER A 357 23.20 12.68 -29.51
CA SER A 357 22.89 11.53 -28.63
C SER A 357 22.78 11.91 -27.15
N GLN A 358 22.91 13.21 -26.83
CA GLN A 358 22.64 13.81 -25.53
C GLN A 358 21.21 14.40 -25.45
N GLN A 359 20.22 13.81 -26.10
CA GLN A 359 18.90 13.88 -25.47
C GLN A 359 19.01 13.00 -24.23
N GLU A 360 19.42 13.62 -23.11
CA GLU A 360 19.42 13.00 -21.80
C GLU A 360 18.01 12.41 -21.60
N LEU A 361 17.94 11.08 -21.51
CA LEU A 361 16.70 10.45 -21.06
C LEU A 361 16.42 11.03 -19.67
N PRO A 362 15.31 11.77 -19.49
CA PRO A 362 15.04 12.40 -18.22
C PRO A 362 14.84 11.30 -17.19
N ALA A 363 15.60 11.36 -16.10
CA ALA A 363 15.26 10.60 -14.91
C ALA A 363 13.90 11.07 -14.38
N LEU A 364 13.15 10.18 -13.75
CA LEU A 364 11.77 10.46 -13.33
C LEU A 364 11.67 10.46 -11.81
N GLU A 365 11.19 11.55 -11.24
CA GLU A 365 10.91 11.64 -9.82
C GLU A 365 9.69 10.81 -9.41
N THR A 366 9.77 10.20 -8.23
CA THR A 366 8.71 9.35 -7.68
C THR A 366 7.96 10.09 -6.59
N LEU A 367 6.64 10.16 -6.72
CA LEU A 367 5.72 10.72 -5.73
C LEU A 367 5.59 9.74 -4.54
N ALA A 368 5.41 10.24 -3.30
CA ALA A 368 5.42 9.42 -2.08
C ALA A 368 4.11 8.66 -1.82
N THR A 369 2.96 9.26 -2.16
CA THR A 369 1.69 8.54 -2.34
C THR A 369 1.68 7.75 -3.64
#